data_AF-A0A117J4E4-F1
#
_entry.id   AF-A0A117J4E4-F1
#
_cell.length_a   1.000
_cell.length_b   1.000
_cell.length_c   1.000
_cell.angle_alpha   90.00
_cell.angle_beta   90.00
_cell.angle_gamma   90.00
#
_symmetry.space_group_name_H-M   'P 1'
#
loop_
_entity.id
_entity.type
_entity.pdbx_description
1 polymer ?
#
loop_
_entity_poly.entity_id
_entity_poly.type
_entity_poly.pdbx_seq_one_letter_code
_entity_poly.pdbx_strand_id
1 'polypeptide(L)'
;MHSAEQRKIAIETFAKFDHSYADTIAELGYPTRACLRNWWNEYRDTGEVPIGKFTTNPRYTTEMKRRAVEHYLEHGRSLARAMRALGYPKSREVLGGWIDEIAPGQRKYRGPNPKRDPVPVERKVQVVAELEARTGPAAEIAERHGASRTAP
;
A
#
# COMPACT_ATOMS: atom_id res chain seq x y z
N MET A 1 0.39 -20.36 -21.13
CA MET A 1 -0.63 -19.52 -20.47
C MET A 1 -1.98 -20.08 -20.86
N HIS A 2 -2.86 -20.39 -19.91
CA HIS A 2 -4.16 -21.00 -20.20
C HIS A 2 -5.22 -19.94 -20.50
N SER A 3 -6.06 -20.19 -21.51
CA SER A 3 -7.17 -19.31 -21.90
C SER A 3 -8.26 -19.28 -20.82
N ALA A 4 -9.15 -18.28 -20.85
CA ALA A 4 -10.27 -18.20 -19.92
C ALA A 4 -11.17 -19.45 -20.02
N GLU A 5 -11.45 -19.92 -21.24
CA GLU A 5 -12.23 -21.14 -21.48
C GLU A 5 -11.57 -22.39 -20.88
N GLN A 6 -10.26 -22.56 -21.06
CA GLN A 6 -9.53 -23.69 -20.48
C GLN A 6 -9.59 -23.68 -18.94
N ARG A 7 -9.56 -22.50 -18.32
CA ARG A 7 -9.68 -22.35 -16.87
C ARG A 7 -11.09 -22.66 -16.39
N LYS A 8 -12.11 -22.23 -17.13
CA LYS A 8 -13.52 -22.54 -16.85
C LYS A 8 -13.76 -24.05 -16.87
N ILE A 9 -13.32 -24.72 -17.94
CA ILE A 9 -13.43 -26.18 -18.08
C ILE A 9 -12.70 -26.88 -16.92
N ALA A 10 -11.50 -26.41 -16.55
CA ALA A 10 -10.75 -26.98 -15.44
C ALA A 10 -11.47 -26.82 -14.08
N ILE A 11 -12.09 -25.66 -13.83
CA ILE A 11 -12.89 -25.41 -12.61
C ILE A 11 -14.14 -26.28 -12.58
N GLU A 12 -14.88 -26.38 -13.68
CA GLU A 12 -16.10 -27.20 -13.79
C GLU A 12 -15.78 -28.69 -13.62
N THR A 13 -14.70 -29.16 -14.25
CA THR A 13 -14.22 -30.54 -14.12
C THR A 13 -13.77 -30.84 -12.69
N PHE A 14 -13.10 -29.89 -12.04
CA PHE A 14 -12.69 -30.01 -10.64
C PHE A 14 -13.88 -30.11 -9.68
N ALA A 15 -14.94 -29.33 -9.91
CA ALA A 15 -16.18 -29.44 -9.15
C ALA A 15 -16.90 -30.77 -9.40
N LYS A 16 -16.89 -31.27 -10.64
CA LYS A 16 -17.48 -32.56 -11.03
C LYS A 16 -16.81 -33.76 -10.34
N PHE A 17 -15.51 -33.69 -10.09
CA PHE A 17 -14.74 -34.72 -9.38
C PHE A 17 -14.63 -34.49 -7.87
N ASP A 18 -15.61 -33.84 -7.25
CA ASP A 18 -15.63 -33.56 -5.81
C ASP A 18 -14.33 -32.91 -5.28
N HIS A 19 -13.74 -31.99 -6.07
CA HIS A 19 -12.49 -31.30 -5.76
C HIS A 19 -11.24 -32.20 -5.75
N SER A 20 -11.26 -33.30 -6.51
CA SER A 20 -10.08 -34.13 -6.74
C SER A 20 -9.13 -33.48 -7.75
N TYR A 21 -7.96 -33.04 -7.25
CA TYR A 21 -6.90 -32.49 -8.09
C TYR A 21 -6.30 -33.56 -9.00
N ALA A 22 -6.16 -34.80 -8.52
CA ALA A 22 -5.52 -35.87 -9.28
C ALA A 22 -6.36 -36.24 -10.50
N ASP A 23 -7.66 -36.43 -10.31
CA ASP A 23 -8.57 -36.85 -11.38
C ASP A 23 -8.77 -35.74 -12.42
N THR A 24 -8.86 -34.49 -11.98
CA THR A 24 -8.94 -33.35 -12.91
C THR A 24 -7.71 -33.24 -13.81
N ILE A 25 -6.51 -33.46 -13.24
CA ILE A 25 -5.25 -33.38 -13.99
C ILE A 25 -5.08 -34.60 -14.89
N ALA A 26 -5.51 -35.78 -14.44
CA ALA A 26 -5.50 -37.01 -15.23
C ALA A 26 -6.43 -36.91 -16.45
N GLU A 27 -7.63 -36.33 -16.27
CA GLU A 27 -8.63 -36.14 -17.33
C GLU A 27 -8.18 -35.10 -18.37
N LEU A 28 -7.73 -33.93 -17.92
CA LEU A 28 -7.45 -32.80 -18.81
C LEU A 28 -6.00 -32.78 -19.32
N GLY A 29 -5.07 -33.45 -18.62
CA GLY A 29 -3.62 -33.38 -18.89
C GLY A 29 -2.97 -32.02 -18.53
N TYR A 30 -3.77 -31.09 -18.02
CA TYR A 30 -3.42 -29.77 -17.50
C TYR A 30 -4.53 -29.36 -16.51
N PRO A 31 -4.40 -28.30 -15.71
CA PRO A 31 -3.21 -27.52 -15.38
C PRO A 31 -2.34 -28.22 -14.32
N THR A 32 -1.31 -27.56 -13.81
CA THR A 32 -0.62 -28.04 -12.60
C THR A 32 -1.54 -27.92 -11.37
N ARG A 33 -1.32 -28.77 -10.35
CA ARG A 33 -2.07 -28.74 -9.08
C ARG A 33 -2.10 -27.35 -8.43
N ALA A 34 -0.99 -26.62 -8.49
CA ALA A 34 -0.89 -25.26 -7.93
C ALA A 34 -1.77 -24.26 -8.70
N CYS A 35 -1.79 -24.32 -10.03
CA CYS A 35 -2.64 -23.48 -10.86
C CYS A 35 -4.12 -23.75 -10.60
N LEU A 36 -4.53 -25.03 -10.55
CA LEU A 36 -5.92 -25.40 -10.29
C LEU A 36 -6.38 -24.92 -8.91
N ARG A 37 -5.54 -25.10 -7.88
CA ARG A 37 -5.83 -24.61 -6.53
C ARG A 37 -6.04 -23.10 -6.50
N ASN A 38 -5.19 -22.35 -7.20
CA ASN A 38 -5.30 -20.91 -7.23
C ASN A 38 -6.54 -20.46 -8.01
N TRP A 39 -6.84 -21.09 -9.15
CA TRP A 39 -8.05 -20.79 -9.92
C TRP A 39 -9.30 -21.04 -9.11
N TRP A 40 -9.34 -22.17 -8.40
CA TRP A 40 -10.46 -22.51 -7.52
C TRP A 40 -10.64 -21.54 -6.36
N ASN A 41 -9.56 -21.14 -5.69
CA ASN A 41 -9.65 -20.17 -4.59
C ASN A 41 -10.19 -18.82 -5.06
N GLU A 42 -9.68 -18.30 -6.18
CA GLU A 42 -10.12 -17.02 -6.73
C GLU A 42 -11.58 -17.11 -7.22
N TYR A 43 -11.94 -18.21 -7.91
CA TYR A 43 -13.32 -18.48 -8.32
C TYR A 43 -14.29 -18.57 -7.12
N ARG A 44 -13.87 -19.21 -6.01
CA ARG A 44 -14.69 -19.30 -4.80
C ARG A 44 -14.90 -17.93 -4.14
N ASP A 45 -13.88 -17.08 -4.18
CA ASP A 45 -13.92 -15.77 -3.52
C ASP A 45 -14.65 -14.71 -4.37
N THR A 46 -14.57 -14.76 -5.70
CA THR A 46 -15.19 -13.76 -6.62
C THR A 46 -16.42 -14.26 -7.37
N GLY A 47 -16.57 -15.58 -7.56
CA GLY A 47 -17.57 -16.19 -8.45
C GLY A 47 -17.21 -16.15 -9.94
N GLU A 48 -16.05 -15.59 -10.30
CA GLU A 48 -15.63 -15.39 -11.70
C GLU A 48 -14.42 -16.25 -12.07
N VAL A 49 -14.37 -16.71 -13.32
CA VAL A 49 -13.23 -17.49 -13.83
C VAL A 49 -11.99 -16.59 -13.86
N PRO A 50 -10.89 -16.94 -13.18
CA PRO A 50 -9.72 -16.08 -13.12
C PRO A 50 -9.06 -15.91 -14.47
N ILE A 51 -9.04 -14.70 -15.04
CA ILE A 51 -8.43 -14.44 -16.36
C ILE A 51 -6.98 -13.92 -16.21
N GLY A 52 -6.69 -13.24 -15.10
CA GLY A 52 -5.43 -12.55 -14.83
C GLY A 52 -4.31 -13.41 -14.24
N LYS A 53 -3.21 -12.73 -13.86
CA LYS A 53 -2.18 -13.28 -12.97
C LYS A 53 -2.77 -13.39 -11.56
N PHE A 54 -2.54 -14.53 -10.93
CA PHE A 54 -2.97 -14.76 -9.55
C PHE A 54 -2.43 -13.68 -8.61
N THR A 55 -3.31 -13.10 -7.81
CA THR A 55 -2.88 -12.34 -6.65
C THR A 55 -2.40 -13.33 -5.60
N THR A 56 -1.17 -13.18 -5.12
CA THR A 56 -0.71 -14.00 -3.99
C THR A 56 -1.60 -13.65 -2.80
N ASN A 57 -2.11 -14.67 -2.09
CA ASN A 57 -2.95 -14.48 -0.91
C ASN A 57 -2.35 -13.35 -0.06
N PRO A 58 -3.05 -12.23 0.15
CA PRO A 58 -2.44 -11.06 0.75
C PRO A 58 -1.90 -11.44 2.13
N ARG A 59 -0.61 -11.17 2.35
CA ARG A 59 0.12 -11.50 3.59
C ARG A 59 -0.59 -10.99 4.86
N TYR A 60 -1.48 -10.01 4.71
CA TYR A 60 -2.29 -9.42 5.76
C TYR A 60 -3.74 -9.37 5.31
N THR A 61 -4.65 -9.87 6.14
CA THR A 61 -6.09 -9.80 5.87
C THR A 61 -6.58 -8.35 5.91
N THR A 62 -7.72 -8.08 5.26
CA THR A 62 -8.38 -6.78 5.32
C THR A 62 -8.69 -6.35 6.76
N GLU A 63 -9.07 -7.31 7.60
CA GLU A 63 -9.32 -7.09 9.02
C GLU A 63 -8.06 -6.69 9.80
N MET A 64 -6.93 -7.37 9.54
CA MET A 64 -5.64 -6.99 10.12
C MET A 64 -5.23 -5.57 9.73
N LYS A 65 -5.49 -5.17 8.46
CA LYS A 65 -5.23 -3.80 8.00
C LYS A 65 -6.08 -2.79 8.76
N ARG A 66 -7.40 -3.03 8.86
CA ARG A 66 -8.33 -2.13 9.58
C ARG A 66 -7.93 -1.94 11.03
N ARG A 67 -7.68 -3.04 11.76
CA ARG A 67 -7.23 -3.00 13.15
C ARG A 67 -5.93 -2.21 13.33
N ALA A 68 -5.01 -2.33 12.37
CA ALA A 68 -3.75 -1.58 12.42
C ALA A 68 -3.96 -0.07 12.21
N VAL A 69 -4.86 0.32 11.32
CA VAL A 69 -5.23 1.73 11.08
C VAL A 69 -6.00 2.31 12.27
N GLU A 70 -6.96 1.59 12.83
CA GLU A 70 -7.73 2.00 14.00
C GLU A 70 -6.81 2.25 15.21
N HIS A 71 -5.95 1.28 15.55
CA HIS A 71 -4.97 1.45 16.62
C HIS A 71 -4.07 2.67 16.36
N TYR A 72 -3.66 2.92 15.12
CA TYR A 72 -2.88 4.10 14.77
C TYR A 72 -3.62 5.41 15.09
N LEU A 73 -4.90 5.50 14.72
CA LEU A 73 -5.73 6.69 14.93
C LEU A 73 -5.99 6.95 16.42
N GLU A 74 -6.24 5.91 17.20
CA GLU A 74 -6.48 6.00 18.64
C GLU A 74 -5.21 6.30 19.44
N HIS A 75 -4.07 5.71 19.06
CA HIS A 75 -2.84 5.73 19.87
C HIS A 75 -1.83 6.80 19.40
N GLY A 76 -2.32 8.02 19.17
CA GLY A 76 -1.48 9.20 18.95
C GLY A 76 -0.73 9.21 17.61
N ARG A 77 -1.20 8.46 16.60
CA ARG A 77 -0.73 8.53 15.20
C ARG A 77 0.77 8.25 15.04
N SER A 78 1.29 7.28 15.81
CA SER A 78 2.68 6.82 15.73
C SER A 78 2.79 5.46 15.07
N LEU A 79 3.33 5.42 13.84
CA LEU A 79 3.55 4.18 13.06
C LEU A 79 4.40 3.17 13.84
N ALA A 80 5.50 3.64 14.44
CA ALA A 80 6.40 2.76 15.19
C ALA A 80 5.75 2.18 16.45
N ARG A 81 4.89 2.95 17.13
CA ARG A 81 4.18 2.47 18.32
C ARG A 81 3.11 1.44 17.94
N ALA A 82 2.35 1.70 16.89
CA ALA A 82 1.36 0.75 16.35
C ALA A 82 2.00 -0.57 15.92
N MET A 83 3.10 -0.52 15.17
CA MET A 83 3.84 -1.72 14.74
C MET A 83 4.40 -2.54 15.91
N ARG A 84 4.93 -1.88 16.96
CA ARG A 84 5.43 -2.58 18.16
C ARG A 84 4.30 -3.21 18.97
N ALA A 85 3.15 -2.54 19.08
CA ALA A 85 2.01 -3.03 19.83
C ALA A 85 1.34 -4.24 19.15
N LEU A 86 1.20 -4.19 17.82
CA LEU A 86 0.53 -5.24 17.05
C LEU A 86 1.46 -6.36 16.57
N GLY A 87 2.77 -6.12 16.54
CA GLY A 87 3.77 -7.06 15.99
C GLY A 87 3.78 -7.13 14.46
N TYR A 88 2.92 -6.36 13.78
CA TYR A 88 2.81 -6.23 12.33
C TYR A 88 2.25 -4.86 11.95
N PRO A 89 2.39 -4.39 10.70
CA PRO A 89 3.25 -4.93 9.65
C PRO A 89 4.73 -4.68 9.93
N LYS A 90 5.62 -5.40 9.22
CA LYS A 90 7.08 -5.29 9.40
C LYS A 90 7.72 -3.99 8.86
N SER A 91 6.96 -3.18 8.11
CA SER A 91 7.45 -1.94 7.49
C SER A 91 6.50 -0.77 7.75
N ARG A 92 7.08 0.43 7.93
CA ARG A 92 6.33 1.68 8.15
C ARG A 92 5.63 2.14 6.89
N GLU A 93 6.22 1.86 5.73
CA GLU A 93 5.69 2.16 4.41
C GLU A 93 4.40 1.38 4.17
N VAL A 94 4.38 0.09 4.55
CA VAL A 94 3.19 -0.76 4.45
C VAL A 94 2.06 -0.23 5.32
N LEU A 95 2.31 0.08 6.60
CA LEU A 95 1.29 0.66 7.47
C LEU A 95 0.84 2.05 6.98
N GLY A 96 1.78 2.85 6.48
CA GLY A 96 1.50 4.16 5.89
C GLY A 96 0.56 4.06 4.70
N GLY A 97 0.82 3.12 3.79
CA GLY A 97 -0.06 2.85 2.64
C GLY A 97 -1.46 2.44 3.06
N TRP A 98 -1.61 1.60 4.08
CA TRP A 98 -2.94 1.24 4.58
C TRP A 98 -3.69 2.42 5.18
N ILE A 99 -2.99 3.34 5.86
CA ILE A 99 -3.60 4.57 6.38
C ILE A 99 -4.00 5.48 5.21
N ASP A 100 -3.15 5.64 4.20
CA ASP A 100 -3.46 6.47 3.04
C ASP A 100 -4.64 5.87 2.22
N GLU A 101 -4.80 4.54 2.19
CA GLU A 101 -5.93 3.81 1.58
C GLU A 101 -7.24 3.95 2.41
N ILE A 102 -7.19 3.74 3.73
CA ILE A 102 -8.38 3.62 4.59
C ILE A 102 -8.79 4.97 5.20
N ALA A 103 -7.83 5.84 5.50
CA ALA A 103 -8.02 7.11 6.19
C ALA A 103 -7.15 8.21 5.55
N PRO A 104 -7.47 8.61 4.30
CA PRO A 104 -6.66 9.56 3.55
C PRO A 104 -6.49 10.88 4.31
N GLY A 105 -5.26 11.37 4.37
CA GLY A 105 -4.93 12.62 5.06
C GLY A 105 -4.77 12.53 6.58
N GLN A 106 -5.09 11.38 7.21
CA GLN A 106 -4.87 11.19 8.66
C GLN A 106 -3.43 10.81 9.02
N ARG A 107 -2.62 10.43 8.02
CA ARG A 107 -1.22 10.07 8.20
C ARG A 107 -0.37 11.29 8.59
N LYS A 108 0.27 11.21 9.74
CA LYS A 108 1.27 12.18 10.19
C LYS A 108 2.58 12.00 9.42
N TYR A 109 2.99 13.04 8.70
CA TYR A 109 4.31 13.13 8.07
C TYR A 109 5.29 13.83 9.02
N ARG A 110 6.50 13.30 9.19
CA ARG A 110 7.59 13.99 9.89
C ARG A 110 8.54 14.56 8.84
N GLY A 111 8.80 15.87 8.88
CA GLY A 111 9.62 16.59 7.89
C GLY A 111 8.77 17.41 6.91
N PRO A 112 9.41 18.04 5.90
CA PRO A 112 8.69 18.75 4.85
C PRO A 112 7.62 17.81 4.27
N ASN A 113 6.36 18.26 4.24
CA ASN A 113 5.27 17.48 3.69
C ASN A 113 5.67 17.02 2.27
N PRO A 114 5.70 15.72 1.96
CA PRO A 114 6.12 15.23 0.64
C PRO A 114 5.18 15.70 -0.48
N LYS A 115 3.99 16.20 -0.14
CA LYS A 115 3.04 16.83 -1.06
C LYS A 115 3.22 18.35 -1.18
N ARG A 116 4.15 18.95 -0.45
CA ARG A 116 4.45 20.39 -0.57
C ARG A 116 5.32 20.60 -1.79
N ASP A 117 4.96 21.58 -2.61
CA ASP A 117 5.74 21.91 -3.80
C ASP A 117 7.19 22.23 -3.43
N PRO A 118 8.17 21.78 -4.25
CA PRO A 118 9.55 22.18 -4.08
C PRO A 118 9.67 23.70 -4.05
N VAL A 119 10.46 24.23 -3.12
CA VAL A 119 10.80 25.66 -3.13
C VAL A 119 11.66 25.93 -4.38
N PRO A 120 11.25 26.85 -5.28
CA PRO A 120 12.02 27.19 -6.48
C PRO A 120 13.45 27.60 -6.14
N VAL A 121 14.40 27.21 -6.98
CA VAL A 121 15.84 27.46 -6.74
C VAL A 121 16.12 28.96 -6.72
N GLU A 122 15.46 29.70 -7.58
CA GLU A 122 15.54 31.16 -7.73
C GLU A 122 15.20 31.84 -6.41
N ARG A 123 14.14 31.36 -5.74
CA ARG A 123 13.72 31.86 -4.43
C ARG A 123 14.77 31.57 -3.36
N LYS A 124 15.41 30.39 -3.39
CA LYS A 124 16.50 30.07 -2.45
C LYS A 124 17.70 30.98 -2.65
N VAL A 125 18.09 31.22 -3.90
CA VAL A 125 19.22 32.11 -4.24
C VAL A 125 18.94 33.53 -3.77
N GLN A 126 17.73 34.04 -3.99
CA GLN A 126 17.33 35.38 -3.53
C GLN A 126 17.43 35.51 -2.00
N VAL A 127 16.90 34.54 -1.25
CA VAL A 127 16.96 34.55 0.23
C VAL A 127 18.39 34.56 0.73
N VAL A 128 19.26 33.74 0.13
CA VAL A 128 20.68 33.66 0.51
C VAL A 128 21.40 34.97 0.19
N ALA A 129 21.14 35.58 -0.98
CA ALA A 129 21.72 36.85 -1.37
C ALA A 129 21.31 37.99 -0.42
N GLU A 130 20.04 38.08 -0.03
CA GLU A 130 19.54 39.08 0.93
C GLU A 130 20.16 38.90 2.33
N LEU A 131 20.38 37.65 2.75
CA LEU A 131 21.03 37.32 4.02
C LEU A 131 22.52 37.71 4.02
N GLU A 132 23.25 37.36 2.95
CA GLU A 132 24.66 37.69 2.74
C GLU A 132 24.86 39.22 2.65
N ALA A 133 23.96 39.92 1.97
CA ALA A 133 23.97 41.37 1.85
C ALA A 133 23.61 42.11 3.15
N ARG A 134 23.26 41.38 4.23
CA ARG A 134 22.85 41.93 5.54
C ARG A 134 21.79 43.02 5.43
N THR A 135 20.86 42.87 4.48
CA THR A 135 19.83 43.88 4.15
C THR A 135 18.74 43.97 5.24
N GLY A 136 18.83 43.16 6.28
CA GLY A 136 18.01 43.22 7.48
C GLY A 136 18.36 42.08 8.44
N PRO A 137 17.75 42.06 9.63
CA PRO A 137 17.83 40.92 10.53
C PRO A 137 17.34 39.64 9.85
N ALA A 138 18.02 38.52 10.10
CA ALA A 138 17.65 37.23 9.51
C ALA A 138 16.19 36.82 9.77
N ALA A 139 15.59 37.30 10.87
CA ALA A 139 14.18 37.07 11.20
C ALA A 139 13.22 37.77 10.23
N GLU A 140 13.49 39.04 9.87
CA GLU A 140 12.66 39.78 8.92
C GLU A 140 12.78 39.24 7.49
N ILE A 141 13.98 38.82 7.10
CA ILE A 141 14.21 38.16 5.81
C ILE A 141 13.43 36.84 5.77
N ALA A 142 13.47 36.06 6.85
CA ALA A 142 12.73 34.80 6.94
C ALA A 142 11.21 35.03 6.86
N GLU A 143 10.67 36.05 7.53
CA GLU A 143 9.25 36.40 7.49
C GLU A 143 8.81 36.85 6.09
N ARG A 144 9.58 37.73 5.41
CA ARG A 144 9.33 38.14 4.01
C ARG A 144 9.21 36.95 3.06
N HIS A 145 10.00 35.92 3.30
CA HIS A 145 10.03 34.72 2.45
C HIS A 145 9.16 33.57 2.99
N GLY A 146 8.36 33.80 4.05
CA GLY A 146 7.50 32.78 4.64
C GLY A 146 8.26 31.58 5.22
N ALA A 147 9.52 31.77 5.57
CA ALA A 147 10.36 30.78 6.22
C ALA A 147 10.24 30.94 7.74
N SER A 148 9.65 29.96 8.42
CA SER A 148 9.58 29.97 9.89
C SER A 148 10.65 29.07 10.51
N ARG A 149 11.21 29.49 11.65
CA ARG A 149 12.08 28.66 12.52
C ARG A 149 11.28 27.64 13.34
N THR A 150 9.97 27.83 13.50
CA THR A 150 9.11 26.86 14.19
C THR A 150 8.74 25.74 13.23
N ALA A 151 9.05 24.51 13.64
CA ALA A 151 8.52 23.32 12.98
C ALA A 151 6.98 23.29 13.12
N PRO A 152 6.23 22.91 12.08
CA PRO A 152 4.80 22.62 12.21
C PRO A 152 4.54 21.35 13.04
#